data_AF-A0A1E3PZ03-F1
#
_entry.id   AF-A0A1E3PZ03-F1
#
_cell.length_a   1.000
_cell.length_b   1.000
_cell.length_c   1.000
_cell.angle_alpha   90.00
_cell.angle_beta   90.00
_cell.angle_gamma   90.00
#
_symmetry.space_group_name_H-M   'P 1'
#
loop_
_entity.id
_entity.type
_entity.pdbx_description
1 polymer ?
#
loop_
_entity_poly.entity_id
_entity_poly.type
_entity_poly.pdbx_seq_one_letter_code
_entity_poly.pdbx_strand_id
1 'polypeptide(L)'
;MGYPGAPNSAAAILFSILFILVTSAHTYQLLRTRIWWFIPFVVGGYLECIGFLCRAIVSYKDPNSTSVRTPNIINTVFILVAPVWFAASIYMLFGRIILLLQANHLAIIKQKWLTGIFVTGDVLSLVIQVAGAVMLTGNNSNTQTQSNLNTAKIVIDIGLSAQIVSFGFFIVTAIVLHRRILKQPTIPSKVPWKKHFYTVYLTSTVIMCRCIFRLVEYLLGTNGPIWGHEAYQYGFDSTLMFFVMVAFAVIHPSEVHAMLKGGGLVANGLQTKLHEGSIDSPIYSGIDRTEEQPYDVKLEPGQYVG
;
A
#
# COMPACT_ATOMS: atom_id res chain seq x y z
N MET A 1 23.15 25.79 -12.66
CA MET A 1 24.00 24.68 -13.15
C MET A 1 23.88 23.55 -12.16
N GLY A 2 23.28 22.42 -12.57
CA GLY A 2 23.17 21.23 -11.73
C GLY A 2 24.49 20.47 -11.72
N TYR A 3 24.92 20.00 -10.54
CA TYR A 3 26.10 19.17 -10.40
C TYR A 3 25.89 17.83 -11.14
N PRO A 4 26.93 17.26 -11.80
CA PRO A 4 26.86 15.92 -12.35
C PRO A 4 26.74 14.93 -11.19
N GLY A 5 25.60 14.27 -11.06
CA GLY A 5 25.26 13.39 -9.93
C GLY A 5 24.32 13.98 -8.88
N ALA A 6 23.78 15.19 -9.10
CA ALA A 6 22.65 15.68 -8.30
C ALA A 6 21.39 14.87 -8.67
N PRO A 7 20.60 14.41 -7.68
CA PRO A 7 19.36 13.72 -7.95
C PRO A 7 18.47 14.57 -8.87
N ASN A 8 17.78 13.96 -9.84
CA ASN A 8 16.92 14.71 -10.77
C ASN A 8 15.86 15.55 -10.02
N SER A 9 16.21 16.81 -9.75
CA SER A 9 15.41 17.75 -8.95
C SER A 9 14.03 17.99 -9.55
N ALA A 10 13.93 17.96 -10.89
CA ALA A 10 12.65 18.11 -11.59
C ALA A 10 11.72 16.91 -11.34
N ALA A 11 12.25 15.67 -11.36
CA ALA A 11 11.47 14.47 -11.07
C ALA A 11 11.01 14.45 -9.61
N ALA A 12 11.91 14.75 -8.66
CA ALA A 12 11.57 14.78 -7.24
C ALA A 12 10.46 15.80 -6.92
N ILE A 13 10.51 16.99 -7.52
CA ILE A 13 9.45 18.01 -7.37
C ILE A 13 8.14 17.54 -8.00
N LEU A 14 8.19 17.01 -9.23
CA LEU A 14 7.01 16.53 -9.93
C LEU A 14 6.27 15.46 -9.11
N PHE A 15 6.97 14.43 -8.65
CA PHE A 15 6.36 13.38 -7.82
C PHE A 15 5.89 13.91 -6.47
N SER A 16 6.60 14.86 -5.85
CA SER A 16 6.13 15.52 -4.62
C SER A 16 4.75 16.16 -4.84
N ILE A 17 4.58 16.93 -5.93
CA ILE A 17 3.31 17.59 -6.26
C ILE A 17 2.23 16.53 -6.55
N LEU A 18 2.54 15.52 -7.36
CA LEU A 18 1.58 14.46 -7.71
C LEU A 18 1.10 13.69 -6.47
N PHE A 19 2.02 13.30 -5.57
CA PHE A 19 1.67 12.63 -4.32
C PHE A 19 0.87 13.53 -3.39
N ILE A 20 1.19 14.82 -3.28
CA ILE A 20 0.40 15.77 -2.48
C ILE A 20 -1.02 15.88 -3.01
N LEU A 21 -1.20 16.02 -4.33
CA LEU A 21 -2.52 16.15 -4.95
C LEU A 21 -3.36 14.89 -4.73
N VAL A 22 -2.81 13.70 -5.00
CA VAL A 22 -3.56 12.45 -4.88
C VAL A 22 -3.82 12.07 -3.42
N THR A 23 -2.88 12.34 -2.50
CA THR A 23 -3.06 12.12 -1.05
C THR A 23 -4.10 13.06 -0.48
N SER A 24 -4.14 14.31 -0.94
CA SER A 24 -5.17 15.28 -0.56
C SER A 24 -6.55 14.83 -1.03
N ALA A 25 -6.66 14.32 -2.27
CA ALA A 25 -7.90 13.76 -2.79
C ALA A 25 -8.38 12.56 -1.96
N HIS A 26 -7.49 11.62 -1.63
CA HIS A 26 -7.81 10.47 -0.76
C HIS A 26 -8.20 10.88 0.65
N THR A 27 -7.53 11.89 1.22
CA THR A 27 -7.86 12.43 2.54
C THR A 27 -9.27 13.06 2.52
N TYR A 28 -9.57 13.85 1.49
CA TYR A 28 -10.90 14.42 1.29
C TYR A 28 -11.97 13.32 1.15
N GLN A 29 -11.73 12.31 0.31
CA GLN A 29 -12.64 11.17 0.14
C GLN A 29 -12.85 10.42 1.46
N LEU A 30 -11.77 10.10 2.19
CA LEU A 30 -11.80 9.42 3.49
C LEU A 30 -12.66 10.17 4.52
N LEU A 31 -12.45 11.48 4.66
CA LEU A 31 -13.20 12.31 5.62
C LEU A 31 -14.68 12.43 5.24
N ARG A 32 -15.00 12.51 3.95
CA ARG A 32 -16.38 12.62 3.47
C ARG A 32 -17.14 11.31 3.59
N THR A 33 -16.54 10.18 3.21
CA THR A 33 -17.20 8.87 3.25
C THR A 33 -17.04 8.14 4.58
N ARG A 34 -16.21 8.67 5.50
CA ARG A 34 -15.94 8.13 6.84
C ARG A 34 -15.52 6.65 6.83
N ILE A 35 -14.69 6.26 5.87
CA ILE A 35 -14.18 4.89 5.73
C ILE A 35 -12.91 4.66 6.55
N TRP A 36 -13.00 4.77 7.88
CA TRP A 36 -11.83 4.77 8.78
C TRP A 36 -10.90 3.56 8.64
N TRP A 37 -11.40 2.40 8.24
CA TRP A 37 -10.55 1.23 7.96
C TRP A 37 -9.59 1.45 6.79
N PHE A 38 -9.79 2.46 5.94
CA PHE A 38 -8.92 2.84 4.82
C PHE A 38 -7.88 3.91 5.21
N ILE A 39 -7.78 4.29 6.49
CA ILE A 39 -6.70 5.16 7.01
C ILE A 39 -5.30 4.68 6.61
N PRO A 40 -4.96 3.37 6.67
CA PRO A 40 -3.65 2.88 6.27
C PRO A 40 -3.22 3.38 4.88
N PHE A 41 -4.16 3.43 3.92
CA PHE A 41 -3.88 3.87 2.56
C PHE A 41 -3.45 5.35 2.52
N VAL A 42 -4.16 6.19 3.27
CA VAL A 42 -3.87 7.63 3.36
C VAL A 42 -2.53 7.86 4.07
N VAL A 43 -2.23 7.09 5.12
CA VAL A 43 -0.92 7.12 5.79
C VAL A 43 0.20 6.77 4.80
N GLY A 44 0.03 5.73 3.99
CA GLY A 44 0.97 5.39 2.91
C GLY A 44 1.20 6.56 1.94
N GLY A 45 0.12 7.27 1.55
CA GLY A 45 0.21 8.47 0.72
C GLY A 45 1.02 9.61 1.35
N TYR A 46 0.82 9.87 2.64
CA TYR A 46 1.61 10.87 3.36
C TYR A 46 3.09 10.49 3.49
N LEU A 47 3.40 9.20 3.67
CA LEU A 47 4.78 8.73 3.70
C LEU A 47 5.47 8.97 2.35
N GLU A 48 4.82 8.68 1.23
CA GLU A 48 5.34 9.02 -0.11
C GLU A 48 5.55 10.54 -0.25
N CYS A 49 4.57 11.36 0.14
CA CYS A 49 4.68 12.82 0.08
C CYS A 49 5.92 13.33 0.84
N ILE A 50 6.08 12.93 2.09
CA ILE A 50 7.18 13.37 2.94
C ILE A 50 8.52 12.83 2.41
N GLY A 51 8.55 11.57 1.95
CA GLY A 51 9.75 10.98 1.36
C GLY A 51 10.23 11.78 0.14
N PHE A 52 9.32 12.11 -0.77
CA PHE A 52 9.61 12.91 -1.96
C PHE A 52 9.98 14.37 -1.65
N LEU A 53 9.34 14.99 -0.66
CA LEU A 53 9.72 16.33 -0.18
C LEU A 53 11.14 16.34 0.40
N CYS A 54 11.48 15.37 1.25
CA CYS A 54 12.83 15.22 1.78
C CYS A 54 13.85 15.00 0.65
N ARG A 55 13.48 14.24 -0.38
CA ARG A 55 14.30 14.01 -1.57
C ARG A 55 14.55 15.29 -2.38
N ALA A 56 13.51 16.11 -2.57
CA ALA A 56 13.63 17.41 -3.20
C ALA A 56 14.61 18.30 -2.43
N ILE A 57 14.51 18.35 -1.09
CA ILE A 57 15.43 19.12 -0.23
C ILE A 57 16.89 18.65 -0.39
N VAL A 58 17.13 17.32 -0.41
CA VAL A 58 18.48 16.76 -0.62
C VAL A 58 19.05 17.15 -1.98
N SER A 59 18.20 17.24 -3.02
CA SER A 59 18.62 17.55 -4.39
C SER A 59 19.17 18.99 -4.56
N TYR A 60 18.82 19.91 -3.66
CA TYR A 60 19.25 21.31 -3.71
C TYR A 60 20.39 21.65 -2.75
N LYS A 61 20.79 20.73 -1.88
CA LYS A 61 21.81 20.96 -0.86
C LYS A 61 23.12 20.26 -1.22
N ASP A 62 24.22 20.76 -0.67
CA ASP A 62 25.53 20.12 -0.79
C ASP A 62 25.48 18.70 -0.18
N PRO A 63 25.82 17.64 -0.95
CA PRO A 63 25.86 16.25 -0.46
C PRO A 63 26.73 16.05 0.78
N ASN A 64 27.74 16.90 0.99
CA ASN A 64 28.67 16.79 2.11
C ASN A 64 28.18 17.53 3.36
N SER A 65 27.04 18.21 3.31
CA SER A 65 26.48 18.91 4.45
C SER A 65 25.85 17.94 5.46
N THR A 66 26.18 18.07 6.74
CA THR A 66 25.52 17.31 7.82
C THR A 66 24.00 17.46 7.80
N SER A 67 23.48 18.59 7.30
CA SER A 67 22.05 18.86 7.19
C SER A 67 21.30 18.00 6.16
N VAL A 68 21.98 17.27 5.26
CA VAL A 68 21.32 16.37 4.29
C VAL A 68 21.17 14.93 4.78
N ARG A 69 21.89 14.52 5.84
CA ARG A 69 21.85 13.14 6.36
C ARG A 69 20.45 12.74 6.83
N THR A 70 19.81 13.57 7.66
CA THR A 70 18.48 13.27 8.21
C THR A 70 17.40 13.21 7.12
N PRO A 71 17.28 14.21 6.22
CA PRO A 71 16.34 14.11 5.09
C PRO A 71 16.58 12.89 4.18
N ASN A 72 17.83 12.49 3.97
CA ASN A 72 18.14 11.32 3.13
C ASN A 72 17.67 9.99 3.76
N ILE A 73 17.83 9.86 5.08
CA ILE A 73 17.32 8.70 5.82
C ILE A 73 15.78 8.68 5.78
N ILE A 74 15.12 9.82 6.02
CA ILE A 74 13.66 9.93 5.98
C ILE A 74 13.13 9.54 4.59
N ASN A 75 13.69 10.10 3.52
CA ASN A 75 13.37 9.74 2.14
C ASN A 75 13.44 8.22 1.91
N THR A 76 14.56 7.60 2.29
CA THR A 76 14.78 6.17 2.07
C THR A 76 13.78 5.31 2.85
N VAL A 77 13.58 5.61 4.15
CA VAL A 77 12.71 4.81 5.02
C VAL A 77 11.25 4.98 4.61
N PHE A 78 10.79 6.21 4.32
CA PHE A 78 9.38 6.46 4.09
C PHE A 78 8.90 5.87 2.75
N ILE A 79 9.69 5.98 1.69
CA ILE A 79 9.40 5.35 0.40
C ILE A 79 9.45 3.81 0.52
N LEU A 80 10.29 3.26 1.41
CA LEU A 80 10.34 1.82 1.64
C LEU A 80 9.11 1.33 2.42
N VAL A 81 8.62 2.12 3.38
CA VAL A 81 7.50 1.75 4.26
C VAL A 81 6.13 1.95 3.60
N ALA A 82 5.97 2.97 2.75
CA ALA A 82 4.66 3.31 2.16
C ALA A 82 3.94 2.15 1.43
N PRO A 83 4.61 1.30 0.62
CA PRO A 83 3.95 0.17 -0.05
C PRO A 83 3.31 -0.85 0.91
N VAL A 84 3.86 -1.04 2.11
CA VAL A 84 3.28 -1.96 3.12
C VAL A 84 1.91 -1.44 3.59
N TRP A 85 1.77 -0.12 3.72
CA TRP A 85 0.50 0.51 4.07
C TRP A 85 -0.56 0.39 2.95
N PHE A 86 -0.12 0.51 1.69
CA PHE A 86 -1.00 0.25 0.53
C PHE A 86 -1.43 -1.21 0.47
N ALA A 87 -0.50 -2.15 0.66
CA ALA A 87 -0.79 -3.58 0.71
C ALA A 87 -1.79 -3.93 1.84
N ALA A 88 -1.58 -3.40 3.04
CA ALA A 88 -2.51 -3.58 4.16
C ALA A 88 -3.95 -3.17 3.81
N SER A 89 -4.09 -2.05 3.12
CA SER A 89 -5.40 -1.53 2.68
C SER A 89 -6.07 -2.43 1.64
N ILE A 90 -5.28 -3.03 0.73
CA ILE A 90 -5.77 -3.99 -0.26
C ILE A 90 -6.24 -5.27 0.42
N TYR A 91 -5.52 -5.76 1.44
CA TYR A 91 -5.95 -6.94 2.20
C TYR A 91 -7.26 -6.69 2.95
N MET A 92 -7.41 -5.50 3.55
CA MET A 92 -8.66 -5.08 4.21
C MET A 92 -9.82 -5.00 3.22
N LEU A 93 -9.60 -4.38 2.05
CA LEU A 93 -10.61 -4.30 1.00
C LEU A 93 -11.01 -5.69 0.51
N PHE A 94 -10.03 -6.58 0.29
CA PHE A 94 -10.30 -7.95 -0.14
C PHE A 94 -11.10 -8.73 0.91
N GLY A 95 -10.78 -8.59 2.21
CA GLY A 95 -11.57 -9.14 3.30
C GLY A 95 -13.03 -8.65 3.29
N ARG A 96 -13.24 -7.35 3.04
CA ARG A 96 -14.58 -6.77 2.91
C ARG A 96 -15.33 -7.24 1.67
N ILE A 97 -14.64 -7.50 0.56
CA ILE A 97 -15.25 -8.13 -0.63
C ILE A 97 -15.71 -9.56 -0.30
N ILE A 98 -14.92 -10.34 0.44
CA ILE A 98 -15.33 -11.69 0.91
C ILE A 98 -16.62 -11.61 1.74
N LEU A 99 -16.68 -10.64 2.67
CA LEU A 99 -17.84 -10.43 3.52
C LEU A 99 -19.07 -10.01 2.71
N LEU A 100 -18.92 -9.04 1.80
CA LEU A 100 -19.97 -8.55 0.92
C LEU A 100 -20.56 -9.66 0.05
N LEU A 101 -19.73 -10.58 -0.43
CA LEU A 101 -20.14 -11.72 -1.24
C LEU A 101 -20.64 -12.92 -0.42
N GLN A 102 -20.63 -12.82 0.92
CA GLN A 102 -20.90 -13.92 1.86
C GLN A 102 -20.09 -15.19 1.52
N ALA A 103 -18.89 -15.00 0.96
CA ALA A 103 -18.07 -16.06 0.39
C ALA A 103 -17.06 -16.64 1.40
N ASN A 104 -17.31 -16.47 2.71
CA ASN A 104 -16.43 -16.95 3.79
C ASN A 104 -16.15 -18.46 3.69
N HIS A 105 -17.15 -19.26 3.32
CA HIS A 105 -17.03 -20.70 3.15
C HIS A 105 -16.21 -21.11 1.91
N LEU A 106 -16.04 -20.19 0.95
CA LEU A 106 -15.25 -20.40 -0.27
C LEU A 106 -13.80 -19.91 -0.13
N ALA A 107 -13.51 -19.03 0.84
CA ALA A 107 -12.19 -18.47 1.05
C ALA A 107 -11.21 -19.52 1.61
N ILE A 108 -9.95 -19.50 1.13
CA ILE A 108 -8.88 -20.35 1.69
C ILE A 108 -8.57 -19.93 3.12
N ILE A 109 -8.48 -18.62 3.34
CA ILE A 109 -8.23 -18.00 4.64
C ILE A 109 -9.50 -17.25 5.03
N LYS A 110 -9.99 -17.49 6.25
CA LYS A 110 -11.13 -16.75 6.79
C LYS A 110 -10.81 -15.26 6.78
N GLN A 111 -11.78 -14.43 6.38
CA GLN A 111 -11.58 -12.98 6.26
C GLN A 111 -10.95 -12.38 7.52
N LYS A 112 -11.39 -12.81 8.72
CA LYS A 112 -10.90 -12.36 10.03
C LYS A 112 -9.38 -12.47 10.23
N TRP A 113 -8.73 -13.45 9.61
CA TRP A 113 -7.29 -13.70 9.75
C TRP A 113 -6.49 -13.22 8.56
N LEU A 114 -7.14 -13.05 7.41
CA LEU A 114 -6.52 -12.70 6.14
C LEU A 114 -5.63 -11.45 6.27
N THR A 115 -6.20 -10.34 6.72
CA THR A 115 -5.45 -9.08 6.85
C THR A 115 -4.30 -9.21 7.86
N GLY A 116 -4.57 -9.81 9.02
CA GLY A 116 -3.57 -9.95 10.09
C GLY A 116 -2.34 -10.76 9.66
N ILE A 117 -2.55 -11.90 8.98
CA ILE A 117 -1.45 -12.77 8.53
C ILE A 117 -0.56 -12.04 7.53
N PHE A 118 -1.15 -11.44 6.49
CA PHE A 118 -0.36 -10.81 5.42
C PHE A 118 0.32 -9.51 5.87
N VAL A 119 -0.36 -8.66 6.66
CA VAL A 119 0.26 -7.45 7.24
C VAL A 119 1.42 -7.82 8.16
N THR A 120 1.27 -8.85 8.99
CA THR A 120 2.36 -9.29 9.89
C THR A 120 3.55 -9.79 9.08
N GLY A 121 3.31 -10.54 7.99
CA GLY A 121 4.35 -10.98 7.08
C GLY A 121 5.11 -9.82 6.43
N ASP A 122 4.40 -8.80 5.96
CA ASP A 122 4.99 -7.61 5.34
C ASP A 122 5.78 -6.76 6.36
N VAL A 123 5.26 -6.58 7.58
CA VAL A 123 5.95 -5.85 8.66
C VAL A 123 7.22 -6.59 9.10
N LEU A 124 7.15 -7.91 9.27
CA LEU A 124 8.33 -8.70 9.62
C LEU A 124 9.41 -8.63 8.53
N SER A 125 8.99 -8.73 7.27
CA SER A 125 9.88 -8.60 6.12
C SER A 125 10.53 -7.21 6.06
N LEU A 126 9.77 -6.15 6.37
CA LEU A 126 10.28 -4.78 6.42
C LEU A 126 11.28 -4.59 7.57
N VAL A 127 11.02 -5.14 8.75
CA VAL A 127 11.95 -5.09 9.89
C VAL A 127 13.28 -5.74 9.54
N ILE A 128 13.25 -6.89 8.85
CA ILE A 128 14.45 -7.57 8.35
C ILE A 128 15.22 -6.67 7.36
N GLN A 129 14.53 -6.03 6.41
CA GLN A 129 15.15 -5.10 5.46
C GLN A 129 15.80 -3.89 6.16
N VAL A 130 15.09 -3.28 7.11
CA VAL A 130 15.62 -2.14 7.88
C VAL A 130 16.83 -2.55 8.71
N ALA A 131 16.80 -3.73 9.36
CA ALA A 131 17.93 -4.25 10.11
C ALA A 131 19.18 -4.41 9.21
N GLY A 132 19.02 -5.01 8.04
CA GLY A 132 20.13 -5.11 7.08
C GLY A 132 20.61 -3.75 6.56
N ALA A 133 19.70 -2.78 6.35
CA ALA A 133 20.07 -1.43 5.93
C ALA A 133 20.89 -0.69 7.00
N VAL A 134 20.49 -0.82 8.28
CA VAL A 134 21.24 -0.26 9.41
C VAL A 134 22.64 -0.87 9.49
N MET A 135 22.78 -2.18 9.28
CA MET A 135 24.09 -2.86 9.25
C MET A 135 25.03 -2.35 8.15
N LEU A 136 24.49 -1.89 7.01
CA LEU A 136 25.28 -1.25 5.95
C LEU A 136 25.81 0.12 6.37
N THR A 137 25.04 0.88 7.17
CA THR A 137 25.36 2.26 7.55
C THR A 137 26.09 2.42 8.90
N GLY A 138 25.98 1.43 9.78
CA GLY A 138 26.47 1.50 11.17
C GLY A 138 27.93 1.11 11.38
N ASN A 139 28.60 0.53 10.38
CA ASN A 139 30.00 0.13 10.51
C ASN A 139 30.92 1.27 10.07
N ASN A 140 31.77 1.74 10.99
CA ASN A 140 32.83 2.70 10.68
C ASN A 140 33.70 2.17 9.54
N SER A 141 34.03 3.05 8.59
CA SER A 141 34.80 2.72 7.37
C SER A 141 36.14 2.03 7.64
N ASN A 142 36.69 2.14 8.85
CA ASN A 142 37.96 1.52 9.24
C ASN A 142 37.84 0.07 9.74
N THR A 143 36.63 -0.44 10.01
CA THR A 143 36.38 -1.81 10.49
C THR A 143 35.35 -2.57 9.65
N GLN A 144 34.95 -2.03 8.49
CA GLN A 144 33.96 -2.63 7.62
C GLN A 144 34.57 -3.78 6.80
N THR A 145 34.58 -4.97 7.39
CA THR A 145 34.98 -6.20 6.68
C THR A 145 33.99 -6.53 5.56
N GLN A 146 34.48 -6.98 4.40
CA GLN A 146 33.65 -7.45 3.27
C GLN A 146 32.59 -8.48 3.70
N SER A 147 32.91 -9.31 4.70
CA SER A 147 31.98 -10.25 5.32
C SER A 147 30.74 -9.57 5.92
N ASN A 148 30.90 -8.45 6.64
CA ASN A 148 29.78 -7.72 7.25
C ASN A 148 28.86 -7.10 6.19
N LEU A 149 29.43 -6.63 5.08
CA LEU A 149 28.68 -6.12 3.93
C LEU A 149 27.86 -7.23 3.26
N ASN A 150 28.46 -8.41 3.07
CA ASN A 150 27.77 -9.55 2.48
C ASN A 150 26.62 -10.04 3.37
N THR A 151 26.84 -10.12 4.68
CA THR A 151 25.78 -10.48 5.65
C THR A 151 24.62 -9.47 5.60
N ALA A 152 24.91 -8.17 5.64
CA ALA A 152 23.88 -7.14 5.54
C ALA A 152 23.09 -7.23 4.23
N LYS A 153 23.76 -7.58 3.12
CA LYS A 153 23.11 -7.86 1.85
C LYS A 153 22.15 -9.03 1.90
N ILE A 154 22.62 -10.17 2.41
CA ILE A 154 21.80 -11.37 2.54
C ILE A 154 20.57 -11.11 3.42
N VAL A 155 20.72 -10.34 4.51
CA VAL A 155 19.60 -9.97 5.39
C VAL A 155 18.52 -9.19 4.64
N ILE A 156 18.88 -8.17 3.85
CA ILE A 156 17.90 -7.40 3.07
C ILE A 156 17.23 -8.28 2.01
N ASP A 157 18.00 -9.12 1.33
CA ASP A 157 17.50 -10.04 0.29
C ASP A 157 16.47 -11.02 0.85
N ILE A 158 16.72 -11.60 2.03
CA ILE A 158 15.76 -12.47 2.73
C ILE A 158 14.45 -11.71 2.99
N GLY A 159 14.52 -10.47 3.45
CA GLY A 159 13.34 -9.64 3.71
C GLY A 159 12.53 -9.35 2.44
N LEU A 160 13.18 -8.98 1.34
CA LEU A 160 12.53 -8.74 0.05
C LEU A 160 11.89 -10.01 -0.52
N SER A 161 12.60 -11.12 -0.43
CA SER A 161 12.14 -12.43 -0.90
C SER A 161 10.92 -12.92 -0.09
N ALA A 162 10.96 -12.80 1.24
CA ALA A 162 9.84 -13.15 2.11
C ALA A 162 8.59 -12.32 1.80
N GLN A 163 8.76 -11.01 1.55
CA GLN A 163 7.67 -10.12 1.16
C GLN A 163 7.04 -10.54 -0.18
N ILE A 164 7.84 -10.86 -1.20
CA ILE A 164 7.32 -11.32 -2.52
C ILE A 164 6.55 -12.64 -2.37
N VAL A 165 7.07 -13.60 -1.61
CA VAL A 165 6.41 -14.90 -1.40
C VAL A 165 5.08 -14.71 -0.67
N SER A 166 5.06 -13.91 0.40
CA SER A 166 3.86 -13.56 1.16
C SER A 166 2.81 -12.90 0.26
N PHE A 167 3.20 -11.86 -0.49
CA PHE A 167 2.30 -11.13 -1.38
C PHE A 167 1.81 -12.02 -2.55
N GLY A 168 2.66 -12.92 -3.05
CA GLY A 168 2.30 -13.88 -4.10
C GLY A 168 1.25 -14.86 -3.63
N PHE A 169 1.38 -15.34 -2.39
CA PHE A 169 0.38 -16.19 -1.76
C PHE A 169 -0.98 -15.47 -1.58
N PHE A 170 -0.97 -14.17 -1.30
CA PHE A 170 -2.19 -13.35 -1.30
C PHE A 170 -2.86 -13.34 -2.69
N ILE A 171 -2.11 -13.09 -3.77
CA ILE A 171 -2.65 -13.09 -5.14
C ILE A 171 -3.27 -14.45 -5.48
N VAL A 172 -2.60 -15.55 -5.14
CA VAL A 172 -3.14 -16.91 -5.34
C VAL A 172 -4.44 -17.09 -4.56
N THR A 173 -4.50 -16.63 -3.31
CA THR A 173 -5.72 -16.67 -2.49
C THR A 173 -6.88 -15.91 -3.15
N ALA A 174 -6.60 -14.73 -3.71
CA ALA A 174 -7.58 -13.94 -4.46
C ALA A 174 -8.05 -14.67 -5.74
N ILE A 175 -7.15 -15.27 -6.50
CA ILE A 175 -7.47 -16.07 -7.71
C ILE A 175 -8.36 -17.27 -7.36
N VAL A 176 -8.01 -18.03 -6.31
CA VAL A 176 -8.79 -19.20 -5.93
C VAL A 176 -10.19 -18.80 -5.48
N LEU A 177 -10.33 -17.74 -4.68
CA LEU A 177 -11.64 -17.24 -4.28
C LEU A 177 -12.47 -16.83 -5.50
N HIS A 178 -11.90 -16.04 -6.42
CA HIS A 178 -12.62 -15.60 -7.61
C HIS A 178 -13.12 -16.78 -8.44
N ARG A 179 -12.25 -17.79 -8.68
CA ARG A 179 -12.63 -19.00 -9.40
C ARG A 179 -13.71 -19.80 -8.69
N ARG A 180 -13.68 -19.88 -7.35
CA ARG A 180 -14.71 -20.57 -6.56
C ARG A 180 -16.05 -19.85 -6.65
N ILE A 181 -16.07 -18.52 -6.56
CA ILE A 181 -17.28 -17.69 -6.69
C ILE A 181 -17.89 -17.82 -8.10
N LEU A 182 -17.07 -17.90 -9.16
CA LEU A 182 -17.59 -18.12 -10.52
C LEU A 182 -18.21 -19.52 -10.71
N LYS A 183 -17.73 -20.53 -9.98
CA LYS A 183 -18.28 -21.89 -10.01
C LYS A 183 -19.50 -22.08 -9.12
N GLN A 184 -19.52 -21.38 -7.98
CA GLN A 184 -20.59 -21.41 -6.99
C GLN A 184 -21.03 -19.96 -6.74
N PRO A 185 -21.86 -19.39 -7.64
CA PRO A 185 -22.27 -18.00 -7.54
C PRO A 185 -23.02 -17.78 -6.23
N THR A 186 -22.49 -16.88 -5.39
CA THR A 186 -23.14 -16.44 -4.16
C THR A 186 -24.18 -15.35 -4.45
N ILE A 187 -25.08 -15.14 -3.49
CA ILE A 187 -26.41 -14.51 -3.67
C ILE A 187 -26.43 -13.03 -4.17
N PRO A 188 -25.42 -12.15 -3.99
CA PRO A 188 -25.59 -10.75 -4.42
C PRO A 188 -25.28 -10.54 -5.92
N SER A 189 -26.21 -10.95 -6.79
CA SER A 189 -26.15 -10.81 -8.25
C SER A 189 -26.24 -9.34 -8.75
N LYS A 190 -26.72 -8.40 -7.91
CA LYS A 190 -26.95 -6.99 -8.28
C LYS A 190 -25.83 -6.02 -7.88
N VAL A 191 -24.77 -6.51 -7.23
CA VAL A 191 -23.68 -5.66 -6.72
C VAL A 191 -22.53 -5.64 -7.73
N PRO A 192 -21.92 -4.48 -8.08
CA PRO A 192 -20.79 -4.39 -9.01
C PRO A 192 -19.46 -4.91 -8.41
N TRP A 193 -19.49 -6.06 -7.73
CA TRP A 193 -18.35 -6.67 -7.03
C TRP A 193 -17.15 -6.94 -7.96
N LYS A 194 -17.40 -7.25 -9.23
CA LYS A 194 -16.35 -7.51 -10.23
C LYS A 194 -15.40 -6.32 -10.39
N LYS A 195 -15.92 -5.09 -10.36
CA LYS A 195 -15.12 -3.86 -10.48
C LYS A 195 -14.10 -3.75 -9.34
N HIS A 196 -14.52 -3.98 -8.10
CA HIS A 196 -13.63 -3.97 -6.94
C HIS A 196 -12.64 -5.14 -6.95
N PHE A 197 -13.06 -6.32 -7.41
CA PHE A 197 -12.18 -7.47 -7.56
C PHE A 197 -11.07 -7.20 -8.61
N TYR A 198 -11.42 -6.64 -9.77
CA TYR A 198 -10.44 -6.24 -10.78
C TYR A 198 -9.53 -5.11 -10.30
N THR A 199 -10.03 -4.20 -9.47
CA THR A 199 -9.19 -3.15 -8.84
C THR A 199 -8.16 -3.79 -7.92
N VAL A 200 -8.58 -4.72 -7.05
CA VAL A 200 -7.65 -5.48 -6.19
C VAL A 200 -6.60 -6.22 -7.02
N TYR A 201 -6.98 -6.85 -8.14
CA TYR A 201 -6.00 -7.51 -9.02
C TYR A 201 -5.03 -6.52 -9.65
N LEU A 202 -5.53 -5.45 -10.26
CA LEU A 202 -4.72 -4.45 -10.92
C LEU A 202 -3.69 -3.87 -9.93
N THR A 203 -4.14 -3.41 -8.77
CA THR A 203 -3.26 -2.80 -7.77
C THR A 203 -2.32 -3.83 -7.15
N SER A 204 -2.75 -5.07 -6.94
CA SER A 204 -1.85 -6.14 -6.47
C SER A 204 -0.78 -6.48 -7.49
N THR A 205 -1.11 -6.58 -8.77
CA THR A 205 -0.11 -6.82 -9.82
C THR A 205 0.91 -5.68 -9.88
N VAL A 206 0.45 -4.43 -9.77
CA VAL A 206 1.33 -3.25 -9.76
C VAL A 206 2.29 -3.27 -8.56
N ILE A 207 1.80 -3.56 -7.35
CA ILE A 207 2.64 -3.68 -6.14
C ILE A 207 3.61 -4.87 -6.25
N MET A 208 3.15 -6.01 -6.79
CA MET A 208 3.99 -7.18 -7.01
C MET A 208 5.14 -6.89 -7.97
N CYS A 209 4.85 -6.22 -9.10
CA CYS A 209 5.88 -5.79 -10.04
C CYS A 209 6.92 -4.94 -9.34
N ARG A 210 6.50 -3.98 -8.51
CA ARG A 210 7.41 -3.21 -7.65
C ARG A 210 8.25 -4.12 -6.75
N CYS A 211 7.65 -5.01 -5.96
CA CYS A 211 8.41 -5.90 -5.07
C CYS A 211 9.50 -6.68 -5.83
N ILE A 212 9.18 -7.23 -7.01
CA ILE A 212 10.13 -7.93 -7.88
C ILE A 212 11.24 -7.00 -8.37
N PHE A 213 10.89 -5.81 -8.86
CA PHE A 213 11.90 -4.84 -9.33
C PHE A 213 12.89 -4.48 -8.22
N ARG A 214 12.42 -4.35 -6.99
CA ARG A 214 13.29 -4.05 -5.85
C ARG A 214 14.15 -5.20 -5.39
N LEU A 215 13.66 -6.44 -5.50
CA LEU A 215 14.52 -7.60 -5.34
C LEU A 215 15.62 -7.62 -6.41
N VAL A 216 15.27 -7.45 -7.69
CA VAL A 216 16.22 -7.46 -8.81
C VAL A 216 17.24 -6.32 -8.71
N GLU A 217 16.80 -5.11 -8.39
CA GLU A 217 17.67 -3.95 -8.15
C GLU A 217 18.69 -4.25 -7.05
N TYR A 218 18.24 -4.88 -5.96
CA TYR A 218 19.09 -5.21 -4.84
C TYR A 218 20.11 -6.31 -5.17
N LEU A 219 19.69 -7.34 -5.93
CA LEU A 219 20.55 -8.44 -6.37
C LEU A 219 21.63 -7.98 -7.36
N LEU A 220 21.30 -7.05 -8.27
CA LEU A 220 22.23 -6.55 -9.28
C LEU A 220 23.34 -5.66 -8.70
N GLY A 221 23.09 -5.02 -7.55
CA GLY A 221 24.08 -4.20 -6.86
C GLY A 221 24.61 -3.01 -7.70
N THR A 222 25.62 -2.32 -7.15
CA THR A 222 26.24 -1.08 -7.68
C THR A 222 26.84 -1.15 -9.08
N ASN A 223 26.91 -2.33 -9.70
CA ASN A 223 27.59 -2.56 -10.98
C ASN A 223 26.64 -3.02 -12.11
N GLY A 224 25.33 -3.07 -11.88
CA GLY A 224 24.35 -3.40 -12.92
C GLY A 224 24.11 -2.21 -13.88
N PRO A 225 23.75 -2.42 -15.15
CA PRO A 225 23.41 -1.34 -16.11
C PRO A 225 22.24 -0.44 -15.67
N ILE A 226 21.51 -0.84 -14.61
CA ILE A 226 20.40 -0.11 -13.98
C ILE A 226 20.92 1.01 -13.06
N TRP A 227 22.16 0.92 -12.53
CA TRP A 227 22.76 1.93 -11.66
C TRP A 227 23.11 3.24 -12.38
N GLY A 228 23.25 3.21 -13.71
CA GLY A 228 23.58 4.41 -14.50
C GLY A 228 22.41 5.36 -14.73
N HIS A 229 21.18 4.95 -14.43
CA HIS A 229 19.98 5.77 -14.65
C HIS A 229 19.13 5.78 -13.39
N GLU A 230 19.35 6.77 -12.53
CA GLU A 230 18.42 7.18 -11.47
C GLU A 230 16.96 7.16 -11.97
N ALA A 231 16.72 7.48 -13.25
CA ALA A 231 15.44 7.42 -13.93
C ALA A 231 14.65 6.10 -13.75
N TYR A 232 15.29 4.94 -13.57
CA TYR A 232 14.58 3.68 -13.33
C TYR A 232 14.07 3.55 -11.89
N GLN A 233 14.88 3.96 -10.91
CA GLN A 233 14.48 3.98 -9.50
C GLN A 233 13.41 5.07 -9.24
N TYR A 234 13.55 6.24 -9.89
CA TYR A 234 12.58 7.35 -9.83
C TYR A 234 11.30 7.08 -10.62
N GLY A 235 11.43 6.51 -11.81
CA GLY A 235 10.34 6.31 -12.74
C GLY A 235 9.48 5.14 -12.31
N PHE A 236 10.04 3.93 -12.19
CA PHE A 236 9.19 2.75 -12.06
C PHE A 236 8.57 2.60 -10.67
N ASP A 237 9.31 2.76 -9.58
CA ASP A 237 8.75 2.52 -8.24
C ASP A 237 7.62 3.50 -7.90
N SER A 238 7.91 4.79 -8.00
CA SER A 238 7.00 5.86 -7.59
C SER A 238 5.84 6.02 -8.55
N THR A 239 6.06 5.79 -9.85
CA THR A 239 4.96 5.76 -10.82
C THR A 239 4.02 4.59 -10.55
N LEU A 240 4.54 3.40 -10.22
CA LEU A 240 3.69 2.26 -9.86
C LEU A 240 2.84 2.58 -8.62
N MET A 241 3.42 3.18 -7.57
CA MET A 241 2.66 3.59 -6.38
C MET A 241 1.65 4.70 -6.68
N PHE A 242 2.02 5.70 -7.48
CA PHE A 242 1.10 6.74 -7.91
C PHE A 242 -0.08 6.15 -8.69
N PHE A 243 0.16 5.18 -9.60
CA PHE A 243 -0.91 4.48 -10.31
C PHE A 243 -1.85 3.72 -9.37
N VAL A 244 -1.34 3.08 -8.31
CA VAL A 244 -2.18 2.45 -7.28
C VAL A 244 -3.08 3.48 -6.61
N MET A 245 -2.53 4.65 -6.23
CA MET A 245 -3.30 5.73 -5.64
C MET A 245 -4.37 6.27 -6.58
N VAL A 246 -4.03 6.48 -7.85
CA VAL A 246 -5.01 6.94 -8.86
C VAL A 246 -6.10 5.88 -9.07
N ALA A 247 -5.76 4.60 -9.16
CA ALA A 247 -6.73 3.51 -9.30
C ALA A 247 -7.76 3.50 -8.17
N PHE A 248 -7.31 3.66 -6.91
CA PHE A 248 -8.20 3.77 -5.76
C PHE A 248 -8.93 5.12 -5.64
N ALA A 249 -8.40 6.20 -6.22
CA ALA A 249 -9.11 7.48 -6.28
C ALA A 249 -10.31 7.43 -7.25
N VAL A 250 -10.16 6.68 -8.35
CA VAL A 250 -11.21 6.47 -9.35
C VAL A 250 -12.21 5.41 -8.90
N ILE A 251 -11.71 4.27 -8.41
CA ILE A 251 -12.52 3.16 -7.91
C ILE A 251 -12.43 3.14 -6.39
N HIS A 252 -13.20 4.04 -5.77
CA HIS A 252 -13.09 4.26 -4.35
C HIS A 252 -13.74 3.13 -3.52
N PRO A 253 -13.07 2.62 -2.46
CA PRO A 253 -13.60 1.55 -1.62
C PRO A 253 -14.86 1.90 -0.81
N SER A 254 -15.27 3.18 -0.78
CA SER A 254 -16.52 3.61 -0.12
C SER A 254 -17.76 2.94 -0.67
N GLU A 255 -17.74 2.50 -1.93
CA GLU A 255 -18.86 1.77 -2.54
C GLU A 255 -19.09 0.44 -1.79
N VAL A 256 -18.03 -0.34 -1.56
CA VAL A 256 -18.08 -1.58 -0.76
C VAL A 256 -18.50 -1.30 0.68
N HIS A 257 -18.01 -0.21 1.28
CA HIS A 257 -18.36 0.16 2.65
C HIS A 257 -19.84 0.54 2.81
N ALA A 258 -20.36 1.38 1.91
CA ALA A 258 -21.77 1.75 1.91
C ALA A 258 -22.67 0.53 1.67
N MET A 259 -22.24 -0.39 0.81
CA MET A 259 -22.93 -1.65 0.55
C MET A 259 -22.89 -2.64 1.71
N LEU A 260 -21.91 -2.56 2.62
CA LEU A 260 -21.91 -3.37 3.84
C LEU A 260 -22.81 -2.74 4.92
N LYS A 261 -22.80 -1.40 5.04
CA LYS A 261 -23.57 -0.66 6.05
C LYS A 261 -25.05 -0.47 5.74
N GLY A 262 -25.52 -0.80 4.53
CA GLY A 262 -26.92 -0.56 4.14
C GLY A 262 -27.20 0.86 3.64
N GLY A 263 -26.16 1.64 3.38
CA GLY A 263 -26.27 3.01 2.89
C GLY A 263 -25.06 3.86 3.29
N GLY A 264 -24.93 5.03 2.66
CA GLY A 264 -23.89 5.99 2.99
C GLY A 264 -23.39 6.79 1.79
N LEU A 265 -22.41 7.66 2.02
CA LEU A 265 -21.76 8.43 0.96
C LEU A 265 -20.75 7.56 0.21
N VAL A 266 -20.87 7.51 -1.11
CA VAL A 266 -19.96 6.83 -2.03
C VAL A 266 -19.22 7.88 -2.85
N ALA A 267 -17.90 7.87 -2.79
CA ALA A 267 -17.06 8.69 -3.66
C ALA A 267 -17.02 8.10 -5.08
N ASN A 268 -17.18 8.96 -6.08
CA ASN A 268 -16.98 8.67 -7.50
C ASN A 268 -16.06 9.76 -8.06
N GLY A 269 -14.75 9.49 -8.03
CA GLY A 269 -13.74 10.54 -8.16
C GLY A 269 -13.86 11.57 -7.02
N LEU A 270 -13.85 12.86 -7.36
CA LEU A 270 -13.97 13.95 -6.36
C LEU A 270 -15.42 14.23 -5.92
N GLN A 271 -16.42 13.65 -6.61
CA GLN A 271 -17.82 13.83 -6.24
C GLN A 271 -18.28 12.73 -5.28
N THR A 272 -19.21 13.06 -4.38
CA THR A 272 -19.86 12.08 -3.50
C THR A 272 -21.32 11.92 -3.89
N LYS A 273 -21.77 10.68 -4.06
CA LYS A 273 -23.18 10.32 -4.27
C LYS A 273 -23.69 9.59 -3.03
N LEU A 274 -24.94 9.85 -2.64
CA LEU A 274 -25.60 9.03 -1.63
C LEU A 274 -25.96 7.69 -2.26
N HIS A 275 -25.50 6.61 -1.64
CA HIS A 275 -26.00 5.28 -1.92
C HIS A 275 -27.15 5.01 -0.96
N GLU A 276 -28.37 5.11 -1.47
CA GLU A 276 -29.57 4.60 -0.79
C GLU A 276 -29.61 3.09 -0.99
N GLY A 277 -29.07 2.36 -0.01
CA GLY A 277 -29.39 0.95 0.14
C GLY A 277 -30.82 0.85 0.67
N SER A 278 -31.67 0.08 0.00
CA SER A 278 -32.93 -0.36 0.61
C SER A 278 -32.56 -1.22 1.83
N ILE A 279 -32.94 -0.76 3.02
CA ILE A 279 -32.76 -1.47 4.31
C ILE A 279 -33.40 -2.88 4.25
N ASP A 280 -34.34 -3.09 3.32
CA ASP A 280 -35.08 -4.33 3.08
C ASP A 280 -34.42 -5.27 2.05
N SER A 281 -33.24 -4.95 1.52
CA SER A 281 -32.57 -5.85 0.57
C SER A 281 -32.06 -7.12 1.28
N PRO A 282 -32.35 -8.32 0.75
CA PRO A 282 -31.95 -9.61 1.35
C PRO A 282 -30.43 -9.82 1.43
N ILE A 283 -29.63 -8.92 0.84
CA ILE A 283 -28.17 -8.88 1.02
C ILE A 283 -27.80 -8.51 2.47
N TYR A 284 -28.61 -7.67 3.12
CA TYR A 284 -28.33 -7.09 4.44
C TYR A 284 -28.79 -7.95 5.62
N SER A 285 -29.77 -8.83 5.42
CA SER A 285 -30.31 -9.70 6.49
C SER A 285 -29.43 -10.91 6.81
N GLY A 286 -28.51 -11.28 5.92
CA GLY A 286 -27.58 -12.41 6.09
C GLY A 286 -26.16 -12.03 6.52
N ILE A 287 -25.84 -10.73 6.66
CA ILE A 287 -24.53 -10.28 7.15
C ILE A 287 -24.58 -10.26 8.67
N ASP A 288 -23.93 -11.23 9.31
CA ASP A 288 -23.76 -11.24 10.75
C ASP A 288 -22.89 -10.04 11.16
N ARG A 289 -23.51 -9.02 11.76
CA ARG A 289 -22.86 -7.77 12.19
C ARG A 289 -21.79 -8.00 13.26
N THR A 290 -21.75 -9.17 13.91
CA THR A 290 -20.65 -9.54 14.81
C THR A 290 -19.36 -9.87 14.06
N GLU A 291 -19.44 -10.19 12.76
CA GLU A 291 -18.28 -10.44 11.90
C GLU A 291 -17.64 -9.17 11.31
N GLU A 292 -18.32 -8.02 11.34
CA GLU A 292 -17.74 -6.70 11.06
C GLU A 292 -16.94 -6.14 12.24
N GLN A 293 -17.25 -6.55 13.48
CA GLN A 293 -16.64 -6.01 14.69
C GLN A 293 -15.11 -6.09 14.80
N PRO A 294 -14.37 -7.04 14.20
CA PRO A 294 -12.90 -7.02 14.28
C PRO A 294 -12.23 -5.96 13.39
N TYR A 295 -12.97 -5.24 12.52
CA TYR A 295 -12.39 -4.25 11.59
C TYR A 295 -12.74 -2.80 11.89
N ASP A 296 -13.77 -2.57 12.70
CA ASP A 296 -14.07 -1.26 13.24
C ASP A 296 -13.35 -1.17 14.59
N VAL A 297 -12.23 -0.45 14.63
CA VAL A 297 -11.65 0.02 15.90
C VAL A 297 -12.80 0.66 16.67
N LYS A 298 -13.14 0.10 17.85
CA LYS A 298 -14.18 0.63 18.74
C LYS A 298 -13.82 2.07 19.09
N LEU A 299 -14.30 3.03 18.30
CA LEU A 299 -14.47 4.40 18.76
C LEU A 299 -15.86 4.42 19.38
N GLU A 300 -15.88 4.54 20.71
CA GLU A 300 -17.10 4.63 21.49
C GLU A 300 -18.01 5.73 20.93
N PRO A 301 -19.30 5.43 20.68
CA PRO A 301 -20.26 6.46 20.32
C PRO A 301 -20.64 7.22 21.59
N GLY A 302 -19.85 8.23 21.96
CA GLY A 302 -20.07 8.90 23.24
C GLY A 302 -19.17 10.08 23.53
N GLN A 303 -19.09 11.07 22.64
CA GLN A 303 -18.81 12.46 23.02
C GLN A 303 -19.24 13.40 21.89
N TYR A 304 -20.56 13.57 21.77
CA TYR A 304 -21.17 14.71 21.10
C TYR A 304 -21.81 15.58 22.19
N VAL A 305 -21.10 16.63 22.64
CA VAL A 305 -21.72 17.80 23.27
C VAL A 305 -20.89 19.03 22.93
N GLY A 306 -21.53 20.03 22.31
CA GLY A 306 -20.99 21.38 22.12
C GLY A 306 -20.45 21.67 20.73
#